data_AF-A0AAV6TUP9-F1
#
_entry.id   AF-A0AAV6TUP9-F1
#
_cell.length_a   1.000
_cell.length_b   1.000
_cell.length_c   1.000
_cell.angle_alpha   90.00
_cell.angle_beta   90.00
_cell.angle_gamma   90.00
#
_symmetry.space_group_name_H-M   'P 1'
#
loop_
_entity.id
_entity.type
_entity.pdbx_description
1 polymer ?
#
loop_
_entity_poly.entity_id
_entity_poly.type
_entity_poly.pdbx_seq_one_letter_code
_entity_poly.pdbx_strand_id
1 'polypeptide(L)'
;MERRGRKFTLSQIHTIQSRVEKWKDTDEMALLVWLILYTKLKMRDLLGWFNNDPVLRCKFLQTHEMDDLMEYANAPRLLPKTHQAYLYQWKRVCNQWFGIQGATFEMLRRKPDGEIKTATTIHTNN
;
A
#
# COMPACT_ATOMS: atom_id res chain seq x y z
N MET A 1 5.78 7.84 27.87
CA MET A 1 6.35 6.89 26.91
C MET A 1 5.40 6.75 25.72
N GLU A 2 5.75 7.33 24.56
CA GLU A 2 4.98 7.10 23.34
C GLU A 2 5.01 5.60 23.01
N ARG A 3 3.84 4.96 22.90
CA ARG A 3 3.73 3.63 22.29
C ARG A 3 4.16 3.78 20.84
N ARG A 4 5.45 3.62 20.54
CA ARG A 4 5.95 3.48 19.16
C ARG A 4 5.23 2.29 18.56
N GLY A 5 4.14 2.56 17.82
CA GLY A 5 3.33 1.50 17.23
C GLY A 5 4.21 0.59 16.38
N ARG A 6 3.90 -0.71 16.38
CA ARG A 6 4.69 -1.76 15.74
C ARG A 6 5.01 -1.38 14.29
N LYS A 7 6.20 -1.76 13.81
CA LYS A 7 6.65 -1.61 12.43
C LYS A 7 6.83 -2.99 11.83
N PHE A 8 6.73 -3.11 10.52
CA PHE A 8 7.24 -4.30 9.84
C PHE A 8 8.76 -4.25 9.81
N THR A 9 9.41 -5.41 9.85
CA THR A 9 10.85 -5.53 9.57
C THR A 9 11.11 -5.38 8.07
N LEU A 10 12.35 -5.15 7.67
CA LEU A 10 12.74 -5.09 6.24
C LEU A 10 12.34 -6.37 5.50
N SER A 11 12.61 -7.54 6.08
CA SER A 11 12.24 -8.84 5.49
C SER A 11 10.72 -8.99 5.31
N GLN A 12 9.93 -8.52 6.29
CA GLN A 12 8.47 -8.51 6.18
C GLN A 12 7.98 -7.57 5.09
N ILE A 13 8.55 -6.36 4.98
CA ILE A 13 8.22 -5.41 3.91
C ILE A 13 8.55 -6.01 2.55
N HIS A 14 9.72 -6.61 2.35
CA HIS A 14 10.08 -7.26 1.09
C HIS A 14 9.14 -8.41 0.76
N THR A 15 8.76 -9.22 1.75
CA THR A 15 7.78 -10.31 1.57
C THR A 15 6.42 -9.77 1.14
N ILE A 16 5.97 -8.68 1.78
CA ILE A 16 4.71 -8.02 1.41
C ILE A 16 4.81 -7.50 -0.02
N GLN A 17 5.83 -6.72 -0.36
CA GLN A 17 6.06 -6.16 -1.69
C GLN A 17 6.05 -7.25 -2.76
N SER A 18 6.85 -8.31 -2.59
CA SER A 18 6.91 -9.42 -3.55
C SER A 18 5.56 -10.10 -3.75
N ARG A 19 4.80 -10.32 -2.68
CA ARG A 19 3.48 -10.97 -2.78
C ARG A 19 2.45 -10.06 -3.43
N VAL A 20 2.36 -8.81 -3.01
CA VAL A 20 1.35 -7.91 -3.56
C VAL A 20 1.64 -7.57 -5.01
N GLU A 21 2.91 -7.45 -5.40
CA GLU A 21 3.30 -7.26 -6.80
C GLU A 21 2.79 -8.38 -7.70
N LYS A 22 2.86 -9.63 -7.23
CA LYS A 22 2.40 -10.82 -7.95
C LYS A 22 0.88 -10.90 -8.10
N TRP A 23 0.12 -10.41 -7.12
CA TRP A 23 -1.32 -10.65 -7.03
C TRP A 23 -2.19 -9.39 -7.18
N LYS A 24 -1.61 -8.20 -7.29
CA LYS A 24 -2.34 -6.92 -7.37
C LYS A 24 -3.39 -6.89 -8.50
N ASP A 25 -3.21 -7.67 -9.55
CA ASP A 25 -4.10 -7.67 -10.72
C ASP A 25 -5.30 -8.63 -10.55
N THR A 26 -5.27 -9.51 -9.53
CA THR A 26 -6.30 -10.55 -9.31
C THR A 26 -6.87 -10.59 -7.90
N ASP A 27 -6.20 -9.99 -6.91
CA ASP A 27 -6.65 -9.92 -5.52
C ASP A 27 -6.80 -8.46 -5.07
N GLU A 28 -8.03 -8.08 -4.72
CA GLU A 28 -8.37 -6.71 -4.31
C GLU A 28 -7.56 -6.24 -3.09
N MET A 29 -7.22 -7.15 -2.17
CA MET A 29 -6.45 -6.82 -0.98
C MET A 29 -4.97 -6.59 -1.30
N ALA A 30 -4.40 -7.39 -2.21
CA ALA A 30 -3.08 -7.17 -2.76
C ALA A 30 -3.01 -5.84 -3.50
N LEU A 31 -4.00 -5.52 -4.34
CA LEU A 31 -4.10 -4.24 -5.02
C LEU A 31 -4.08 -3.08 -4.02
N LEU A 32 -4.94 -3.14 -3.00
CA LEU A 32 -5.01 -2.12 -1.97
C LEU A 32 -3.66 -1.88 -1.29
N VAL A 33 -3.00 -2.95 -0.86
CA VAL A 33 -1.71 -2.86 -0.15
C VAL A 33 -0.62 -2.34 -1.08
N TRP A 34 -0.60 -2.78 -2.33
CA TRP A 34 0.28 -2.26 -3.35
C TRP A 34 0.09 -0.75 -3.54
N LEU A 35 -1.15 -0.28 -3.69
CA LEU A 35 -1.48 1.14 -3.82
C LEU A 35 -1.03 1.95 -2.60
N ILE A 36 -1.18 1.43 -1.37
CA ILE A 36 -0.69 2.10 -0.14
C ILE A 36 0.83 2.20 -0.16
N LEU A 37 1.53 1.13 -0.54
CA LEU A 37 2.99 1.09 -0.60
C LEU A 37 3.53 2.01 -1.68
N TYR A 38 2.84 2.11 -2.81
CA TYR A 38 3.23 2.93 -3.95
C TYR A 38 2.97 4.42 -3.70
N THR A 39 1.73 4.78 -3.36
CA THR A 39 1.31 6.18 -3.18
C THR A 39 1.69 6.80 -1.84
N LYS A 40 1.99 5.97 -0.84
CA LYS A 40 2.20 6.36 0.58
C LYS A 40 1.01 7.09 1.23
N LEU A 41 -0.16 7.10 0.59
CA LEU A 41 -1.37 7.73 1.11
C LEU A 41 -1.90 7.01 2.36
N LYS A 42 -2.65 7.75 3.18
CA LYS A 42 -3.45 7.15 4.26
C LYS A 42 -4.61 6.39 3.65
N MET A 43 -5.10 5.37 4.35
CA MET A 43 -6.25 4.58 3.90
C MET A 43 -7.49 5.43 3.56
N ARG A 44 -7.77 6.46 4.38
CA ARG A 44 -8.90 7.37 4.13
C ARG A 44 -8.73 8.13 2.82
N ASP A 45 -7.55 8.67 2.59
CA ASP A 45 -7.25 9.48 1.39
C ASP A 45 -7.22 8.59 0.15
N LEU A 46 -6.66 7.39 0.26
CA LEU A 46 -6.63 6.39 -0.80
C LEU A 46 -8.04 5.94 -1.19
N LEU A 47 -8.88 5.53 -0.23
CA LEU A 47 -10.27 5.16 -0.50
C LEU A 47 -11.10 6.33 -1.01
N GLY A 48 -10.83 7.55 -0.52
CA GLY A 48 -11.53 8.75 -0.97
C GLY A 48 -11.19 9.06 -2.42
N TRP A 49 -9.90 9.21 -2.71
CA TRP A 49 -9.43 9.58 -4.03
C TRP A 49 -9.75 8.50 -5.08
N PHE A 50 -9.38 7.25 -4.86
CA PHE A 50 -9.58 6.17 -5.85
C PHE A 50 -11.05 5.82 -6.10
N ASN A 51 -11.96 6.07 -5.15
CA ASN A 51 -13.37 5.78 -5.36
C ASN A 51 -14.19 6.98 -5.84
N ASN A 52 -13.80 8.20 -5.49
CA ASN A 52 -14.63 9.38 -5.75
C ASN A 52 -14.16 10.22 -6.94
N ASP A 53 -12.93 10.03 -7.43
CA ASP A 53 -12.40 10.77 -8.58
C ASP A 53 -12.03 9.81 -9.73
N PRO A 54 -12.97 9.48 -10.62
CA PRO A 54 -12.72 8.54 -11.72
C PRO A 54 -11.72 9.10 -12.74
N VAL A 55 -11.66 10.43 -12.94
CA VAL A 55 -10.73 11.07 -13.88
C VAL A 55 -9.31 10.92 -13.37
N LEU A 56 -9.08 11.29 -12.11
CA LEU A 56 -7.75 11.23 -11.52
C LEU A 56 -7.31 9.78 -11.28
N ARG A 57 -8.24 8.86 -10.99
CA ARG A 57 -7.98 7.40 -11.00
C ARG A 57 -7.54 6.92 -12.38
N CYS A 58 -8.29 7.23 -13.43
CA CYS A 58 -7.97 6.83 -14.80
C CYS A 58 -6.57 7.33 -15.20
N LYS A 59 -6.29 8.61 -14.96
CA LYS A 59 -4.97 9.20 -15.21
C LYS A 59 -3.86 8.47 -14.44
N PHE A 60 -4.10 8.11 -13.18
CA PHE A 60 -3.13 7.39 -12.38
C PHE A 60 -2.86 5.99 -12.95
N LEU A 61 -3.91 5.22 -13.28
CA LEU A 61 -3.76 3.87 -13.84
C LEU A 61 -3.02 3.89 -15.18
N GLN A 62 -3.32 4.85 -16.06
CA GLN A 62 -2.61 5.04 -17.33
C GLN A 62 -1.13 5.40 -17.14
N THR A 63 -0.84 6.34 -16.23
CA THR A 63 0.54 6.81 -16.00
C THR A 63 1.44 5.70 -15.47
N HIS A 64 0.85 4.71 -14.80
CA HIS A 64 1.56 3.61 -14.18
C HIS A 64 1.40 2.28 -14.93
N GLU A 65 0.93 2.34 -16.18
CA GLU A 65 0.80 1.18 -17.08
C GLU A 65 0.02 0.02 -16.43
N MET A 66 -1.00 0.34 -15.63
CA MET A 66 -1.85 -0.65 -14.97
C MET A 66 -3.00 -1.07 -15.90
N ASP A 67 -2.64 -1.57 -17.09
CA ASP A 67 -3.56 -1.89 -18.16
C ASP A 67 -4.64 -2.89 -17.73
N ASP A 68 -4.28 -3.90 -16.93
CA ASP A 68 -5.20 -4.88 -16.37
C ASP A 68 -6.27 -4.26 -15.45
N LEU A 69 -5.99 -3.08 -14.89
CA LEU A 69 -6.92 -2.35 -14.02
C LEU A 69 -7.68 -1.25 -14.76
N MET A 70 -7.41 -1.03 -16.05
CA MET A 70 -8.09 -0.01 -16.84
C MET A 70 -9.57 -0.30 -17.02
N GLU A 71 -10.00 -1.57 -16.93
CA GLU A 71 -11.42 -1.93 -16.89
C GLU A 71 -12.15 -1.29 -15.70
N TYR A 72 -11.43 -1.03 -14.60
CA TYR A 72 -11.95 -0.36 -13.41
C TYR A 72 -11.78 1.16 -13.43
N ALA A 73 -11.16 1.74 -14.47
CA ALA A 73 -10.96 3.18 -14.58
C ALA A 73 -12.29 3.95 -14.47
N ASN A 74 -13.36 3.39 -15.03
CA ASN A 74 -14.71 3.95 -15.02
C ASN A 74 -15.66 3.28 -14.01
N ALA A 75 -15.19 2.32 -13.21
CA ALA A 75 -16.05 1.65 -12.23
C ALA A 75 -16.58 2.64 -11.18
N PRO A 76 -17.83 2.51 -10.70
CA PRO A 76 -18.36 3.39 -9.66
C PRO A 76 -17.49 3.42 -8.39
N ARG A 77 -16.87 2.29 -8.04
CA ARG A 77 -15.87 2.16 -6.96
C ARG A 77 -14.86 1.08 -7.31
N LEU A 78 -13.58 1.39 -7.19
CA LEU A 78 -12.49 0.41 -7.34
C LEU A 78 -12.33 -0.45 -6.08
N LEU A 79 -12.48 0.19 -4.91
CA LEU A 79 -12.29 -0.42 -3.59
C LEU A 79 -13.60 -0.28 -2.80
N PRO A 80 -14.60 -1.15 -3.03
CA PRO A 80 -15.97 -0.93 -2.57
C PRO A 80 -16.15 -1.15 -1.06
N LYS A 81 -15.22 -1.85 -0.40
CA LYS A 81 -15.36 -2.21 1.02
C LYS A 81 -15.03 -1.03 1.94
N THR A 82 -15.52 -1.10 3.17
CA THR A 82 -15.19 -0.08 4.18
C THR A 82 -13.75 -0.24 4.67
N HIS A 83 -13.16 0.83 5.21
CA HIS A 83 -11.84 0.77 5.86
C HIS A 83 -11.78 -0.35 6.91
N GLN A 84 -12.82 -0.52 7.72
CA GLN A 84 -12.83 -1.54 8.77
C GLN A 84 -12.81 -2.96 8.20
N ALA A 85 -13.52 -3.21 7.09
CA ALA A 85 -13.51 -4.51 6.42
C ALA A 85 -12.10 -4.84 5.88
N TYR A 86 -11.45 -3.87 5.23
CA TYR A 86 -10.07 -4.02 4.78
C TYR A 86 -9.09 -4.23 5.92
N LEU A 87 -9.25 -3.51 7.04
CA LEU A 87 -8.39 -3.67 8.20
C LEU A 87 -8.53 -5.05 8.83
N TYR A 88 -9.75 -5.60 8.90
CA TYR A 88 -9.98 -6.95 9.39
C TYR A 88 -9.31 -8.00 8.48
N GLN A 89 -9.46 -7.88 7.17
CA GLN A 89 -8.81 -8.76 6.21
C GLN A 89 -7.28 -8.64 6.30
N TRP A 90 -6.74 -7.43 6.41
CA TRP A 90 -5.31 -7.20 6.59
C TRP A 90 -4.75 -7.87 7.83
N LYS A 91 -5.44 -7.76 8.97
CA LYS A 91 -5.04 -8.44 10.21
C LYS A 91 -4.99 -9.95 10.03
N ARG A 92 -5.95 -10.54 9.31
CA ARG A 92 -5.93 -11.97 9.00
C ARG A 92 -4.72 -12.36 8.14
N VAL A 93 -4.45 -11.59 7.08
CA VAL A 93 -3.29 -11.80 6.20
C VAL A 93 -1.98 -11.71 6.99
N CYS A 94 -1.80 -10.66 7.79
CA CYS A 94 -0.59 -10.49 8.61
C CYS A 94 -0.45 -11.58 9.68
N ASN A 95 -1.55 -12.05 10.26
CA ASN A 95 -1.50 -13.17 11.20
C ASN A 95 -1.08 -14.46 10.49
N GLN A 96 -1.61 -14.72 9.29
CA GLN A 96 -1.26 -15.90 8.50
C GLN A 96 0.19 -15.87 8.00
N TRP A 97 0.69 -14.73 7.54
CA TRP A 97 2.03 -14.63 6.96
C TRP A 97 3.12 -14.47 8.01
N PHE A 98 2.82 -13.79 9.12
CA PHE A 98 3.85 -13.34 10.08
C PHE A 98 3.48 -13.57 11.55
N GLY A 99 2.29 -14.10 11.87
CA GLY A 99 1.82 -14.26 13.26
C GLY A 99 1.47 -12.95 13.97
N ILE A 100 1.18 -11.87 13.23
CA ILE A 100 0.91 -10.54 13.81
C ILE A 100 -0.61 -10.31 13.98
N GLN A 101 -1.09 -10.30 15.23
CA GLN A 101 -2.52 -10.10 15.56
C GLN A 101 -2.97 -8.62 15.57
N GLY A 102 -2.03 -7.66 15.61
CA GLY A 102 -2.29 -6.23 15.77
C GLY A 102 -1.97 -5.37 14.54
N ALA A 103 -1.97 -5.96 13.34
CA ALA A 103 -1.54 -5.26 12.13
C ALA A 103 -2.46 -4.09 11.78
N THR A 104 -1.85 -3.01 11.26
CA THR A 104 -2.56 -1.86 10.70
C THR A 104 -1.92 -1.44 9.38
N PHE A 105 -2.66 -0.73 8.53
CA PHE A 105 -2.09 -0.17 7.29
C PHE A 105 -1.00 0.87 7.55
N GLU A 106 -1.05 1.56 8.69
CA GLU A 106 -0.01 2.49 9.11
C GLU A 106 1.37 1.82 9.23
N MET A 107 1.41 0.52 9.52
CA MET A 107 2.67 -0.23 9.62
C MET A 107 3.39 -0.34 8.27
N LEU A 108 2.66 -0.35 7.15
CA LEU A 108 3.22 -0.42 5.79
C LEU A 108 3.99 0.85 5.40
N ARG A 109 3.64 1.98 6.01
CA ARG A 109 4.17 3.30 5.66
C ARG A 109 5.31 3.73 6.58
N ARG A 110 5.47 3.06 7.72
CA ARG A 110 6.54 3.33 8.68
C ARG A 110 7.83 2.71 8.16
N LYS A 111 8.89 3.52 8.07
CA LYS A 111 10.22 3.04 7.72
C LYS A 111 10.68 2.00 8.75
N PRO A 112 11.06 0.79 8.33
CA PRO A 112 11.65 -0.21 9.21
C PRO A 112 12.92 0.36 9.84
N ASP A 113 13.22 -0.05 11.06
CA ASP A 113 14.48 0.33 11.71
C ASP A 113 15.64 -0.34 10.93
N GLY A 114 16.57 0.46 10.41
CA GLY A 114 17.68 -0.01 9.57
C GLY A 114 17.73 0.53 8.13
N GLU A 115 16.75 1.34 7.68
CA GLU A 115 16.98 2.24 6.54
C GLU A 115 17.99 3.31 6.97
N ILE A 116 19.28 2.98 6.88
CA ILE A 116 20.34 3.99 6.87
C ILE A 116 20.00 4.89 5.69
N LYS A 117 19.64 6.14 5.97
CA LYS A 117 19.57 7.17 4.95
C LYS A 117 20.95 7.23 4.31
N THR A 118 21.14 6.60 3.17
CA THR A 118 22.17 7.03 2.24
C THR A 118 21.74 8.42 1.81
N ALA A 119 22.23 9.42 2.55
CA ALA A 119 22.25 10.78 2.07
C ALA A 119 23.01 10.69 0.74
N THR A 120 22.32 10.98 -0.36
CA THR A 120 22.95 11.24 -1.65
C THR A 120 23.84 12.46 -1.43
N THR A 121 25.11 12.23 -1.12
CA THR A 121 26.15 13.25 -1.23
C THR A 121 26.27 13.53 -2.72
N ILE A 122 25.56 14.57 -3.17
CA ILE A 122 25.84 15.20 -4.45
C ILE A 122 27.22 15.84 -4.27
N HIS A 123 28.27 15.15 -4.72
CA HIS A 123 29.53 15.81 -5.02
C HIS A 123 29.28 16.71 -6.23
N THR A 124 28.95 17.97 -5.98
CA THR A 124 29.16 19.04 -6.94
C THR A 124 30.67 19.26 -7.03
N ASN A 125 31.29 18.72 -8.07
CA ASN A 125 32.53 19.26 -8.59
C ASN A 125 32.16 20.27 -9.68
N ASN A 126 32.38 21.55 -9.41
CA ASN A 126 32.76 22.58 -10.37
C ASN A 126 33.42 23.73 -9.62
#